data_AF-A0AAQ0ERF6-F1
#
_entry.id   AF-A0AAQ0ERF6-F1
#
_cell.length_a   1.000
_cell.length_b   1.000
_cell.length_c   1.000
_cell.angle_alpha   90.00
_cell.angle_beta   90.00
_cell.angle_gamma   90.00
#
_symmetry.space_group_name_H-M   'P 1'
#
loop_
_entity.id
_entity.type
_entity.pdbx_description
1 polymer ?
#
loop_
_entity_poly.entity_id
_entity_poly.type
_entity_poly.pdbx_seq_one_letter_code
_entity_poly.pdbx_strand_id
1 'polypeptide(L)'
;MSIDAEANSTPDNNGPGLCFLLLLIFGGFVFFIPASVVVAFPAVLAGSFLYFIWYLISEGHLGNILGSMIVSMILMAIAAAIPVIGWILLLLWIFYNIAKAFETIKTLLPDALFSAVLYGCLLFPVIQEMAMDGESNMAATIACGVVYVITAGLYCSRLTQLATNTKQSIFYFSIMWLSVPLIALLIVSIVASLRAAFRTVLTPVQTVVKTPQNVSAHMRGGSHVNAYTRTVTTIQHSVTSQTLPGMGAVGASMVGSVSEATITTPQQPQQTLPALEHKPAGGELTQYATNKDHNFYRYDNLNAKKISNFVQAASHRQSLPPLTEDAILFYYDETVFGQGDHGVVLTDDGVYCVLGKLYETFYARFNEVSSVVIKGSFNKKIVLHMKNGQKHNIELTQSNAGAKKIYELISIAAQN
;
A
#
# COMPACT_ATOMS: atom_id res chain seq x y z
N MET A 1 -52.93 -1.99 -50.97
CA MET A 1 -51.62 -2.60 -50.73
C MET A 1 -50.62 -1.45 -50.62
N SER A 2 -50.62 -0.76 -49.48
CA SER A 2 -49.64 0.29 -49.17
C SER A 2 -48.54 -0.36 -48.35
N ILE A 3 -47.32 -0.34 -48.88
CA ILE A 3 -46.12 -0.66 -48.13
C ILE A 3 -45.70 0.65 -47.49
N ASP A 4 -45.97 0.80 -46.21
CA ASP A 4 -45.37 1.84 -45.39
C ASP A 4 -43.88 1.51 -45.26
N ALA A 5 -43.07 2.18 -46.06
CA ALA A 5 -41.63 2.22 -45.89
C ALA A 5 -41.34 3.04 -44.64
N GLU A 6 -41.34 2.38 -43.49
CA GLU A 6 -40.84 2.91 -42.23
C GLU A 6 -39.35 3.25 -42.42
N ALA A 7 -39.09 4.53 -42.66
CA ALA A 7 -37.76 5.08 -42.73
C ALA A 7 -37.10 4.89 -41.36
N ASN A 8 -36.25 3.88 -41.25
CA ASN A 8 -35.31 3.68 -40.15
C ASN A 8 -34.29 4.84 -40.17
N SER A 9 -34.68 6.01 -39.66
CA SER A 9 -33.74 7.10 -39.37
C SER A 9 -32.99 6.75 -38.10
N THR A 10 -31.88 6.03 -38.23
CA THR A 10 -30.89 5.94 -37.15
C THR A 10 -30.46 7.36 -36.78
N PRO A 11 -30.57 7.78 -35.51
CA PRO A 11 -30.13 9.12 -35.12
C PRO A 11 -28.65 9.30 -35.46
N ASP A 12 -28.31 10.41 -36.13
CA ASP A 12 -26.92 10.73 -36.49
C ASP A 12 -26.06 10.83 -35.21
N ASN A 13 -25.21 9.82 -35.00
CA ASN A 13 -24.26 9.81 -33.88
C ASN A 13 -23.07 10.73 -34.21
N ASN A 14 -23.20 12.02 -33.89
CA ASN A 14 -22.13 13.00 -34.02
C ASN A 14 -21.05 12.89 -32.90
N GLY A 15 -21.19 11.93 -31.98
CA GLY A 15 -20.30 11.73 -30.85
C GLY A 15 -18.82 11.52 -31.20
N PRO A 16 -18.46 10.65 -32.16
CA PRO A 16 -17.07 10.45 -32.56
C PRO A 16 -16.42 11.72 -33.10
N GLY A 17 -17.15 12.51 -33.88
CA GLY A 17 -16.69 13.80 -34.40
C GLY A 17 -16.46 14.83 -33.27
N LEU A 18 -17.36 14.88 -32.29
CA LEU A 18 -17.18 15.71 -31.10
C LEU A 18 -15.95 15.29 -30.28
N CYS A 19 -15.74 13.99 -30.09
CA CYS A 19 -14.56 13.47 -29.38
C CYS A 19 -13.26 13.81 -30.14
N PHE A 20 -13.28 13.73 -31.47
CA PHE A 20 -12.13 14.11 -32.30
C PHE A 20 -11.82 15.61 -32.15
N LEU A 21 -12.85 16.47 -32.20
CA LEU A 21 -12.70 17.90 -32.00
C LEU A 21 -12.14 18.22 -30.61
N LEU A 22 -12.61 17.55 -29.55
CA LEU A 22 -12.07 17.70 -28.20
C LEU A 22 -10.59 17.29 -28.13
N LEU A 23 -10.20 16.19 -28.79
CA LEU A 23 -8.79 15.78 -28.89
C LEU A 23 -7.96 16.84 -29.62
N LEU A 24 -8.44 17.41 -30.72
CA LEU A 24 -7.72 18.45 -31.44
C LEU A 24 -7.56 19.74 -30.62
N ILE A 25 -8.60 20.19 -29.91
CA ILE A 25 -8.52 21.36 -29.04
C ILE A 25 -7.51 21.10 -27.92
N PHE A 26 -7.62 19.94 -27.26
CA PHE A 26 -6.77 19.59 -26.14
C PHE A 26 -5.30 19.42 -26.58
N GLY A 27 -5.06 18.64 -27.63
CA GLY A 27 -3.73 18.47 -28.22
C GLY A 27 -3.17 19.81 -28.68
N GLY A 28 -3.92 20.59 -29.46
CA GLY A 28 -3.50 21.92 -29.91
C GLY A 28 -3.06 22.79 -28.74
N PHE A 29 -3.88 22.91 -27.70
CA PHE A 29 -3.56 23.71 -26.53
C PHE A 29 -2.24 23.27 -25.86
N VAL A 30 -2.02 21.97 -25.69
CA VAL A 30 -0.79 21.43 -25.07
C VAL A 30 0.43 21.58 -25.99
N PHE A 31 0.30 21.36 -27.30
CA PHE A 31 1.42 21.50 -28.24
C PHE A 31 1.83 22.97 -28.44
N PHE A 32 0.90 23.93 -28.37
CA PHE A 32 1.22 25.36 -28.43
C PHE A 32 1.74 25.91 -27.10
N ILE A 33 1.26 25.38 -25.97
CA ILE A 33 1.67 25.80 -24.63
C ILE A 33 2.00 24.55 -23.79
N PRO A 34 3.22 23.99 -23.90
CA PRO A 34 3.59 22.73 -23.23
C PRO A 34 3.35 22.73 -21.71
N ALA A 35 3.68 23.84 -21.04
CA ALA A 35 3.47 24.01 -19.60
C ALA A 35 1.99 23.84 -19.18
N SER A 36 1.04 24.03 -20.09
CA SER A 36 -0.39 23.86 -19.81
C SER A 36 -0.76 22.41 -19.49
N VAL A 37 0.06 21.42 -19.87
CA VAL A 37 -0.22 19.99 -19.61
C VAL A 37 -0.43 19.73 -18.12
N VAL A 38 0.25 20.46 -17.24
CA VAL A 38 0.16 20.27 -15.77
C VAL A 38 -1.25 20.55 -15.24
N VAL A 39 -2.01 21.42 -15.90
CA VAL A 39 -3.40 21.75 -15.54
C VAL A 39 -4.37 21.00 -16.44
N ALA A 40 -4.11 21.02 -17.75
CA ALA A 40 -5.04 20.51 -18.75
C ALA A 40 -5.17 18.98 -18.66
N PHE A 41 -4.08 18.26 -18.38
CA PHE A 41 -4.11 16.80 -18.28
C PHE A 41 -4.90 16.30 -17.05
N PRO A 42 -4.63 16.78 -15.81
CA PRO A 42 -5.49 16.44 -14.67
C PRO A 42 -6.95 16.86 -14.85
N ALA A 43 -7.22 18.00 -15.50
CA ALA A 43 -8.58 18.45 -15.77
C ALA A 43 -9.34 17.49 -16.70
N VAL A 44 -8.69 17.00 -17.77
CA VAL A 44 -9.28 15.99 -18.67
C VAL A 44 -9.53 14.67 -17.94
N LEU A 45 -8.60 14.23 -17.09
CA LEU A 45 -8.78 13.02 -16.28
C LEU A 45 -9.94 13.16 -15.29
N ALA A 46 -10.00 14.29 -14.56
CA ALA A 46 -11.07 14.57 -13.61
C ALA A 46 -12.43 14.67 -14.32
N GLY A 47 -12.49 15.38 -15.45
CA GLY A 47 -13.69 15.48 -16.27
C GLY A 47 -14.16 14.13 -16.80
N SER A 48 -13.22 13.30 -17.28
CA SER A 48 -13.50 11.93 -17.72
C SER A 48 -14.02 11.06 -16.58
N PHE A 49 -13.46 11.19 -15.38
CA PHE A 49 -13.91 10.47 -14.19
C PHE A 49 -15.31 10.89 -13.74
N LEU A 50 -15.59 12.20 -13.73
CA LEU A 50 -16.94 12.71 -13.41
C LEU A 50 -17.97 12.24 -14.44
N TYR A 51 -17.64 12.25 -15.72
CA TYR A 51 -18.54 11.76 -16.77
C TYR A 51 -18.76 10.24 -16.64
N PHE A 52 -17.71 9.47 -16.36
CA PHE A 52 -17.81 8.04 -16.09
C PHE A 52 -18.79 7.75 -14.94
N ILE A 53 -18.68 8.46 -13.81
CA ILE A 53 -19.61 8.33 -12.67
C ILE A 53 -21.03 8.72 -13.08
N TRP A 54 -21.19 9.88 -13.72
CA TRP A 54 -22.50 10.36 -14.16
C TRP A 54 -23.18 9.36 -15.11
N TYR A 55 -22.43 8.79 -16.04
CA TYR A 55 -22.92 7.77 -16.96
C TYR A 55 -23.43 6.53 -16.22
N LEU A 56 -22.65 6.00 -15.27
CA LEU A 56 -23.03 4.83 -14.47
C LEU A 56 -24.30 5.07 -13.63
N ILE A 57 -24.48 6.28 -13.11
CA ILE A 57 -25.70 6.67 -12.38
C ILE A 57 -26.88 6.75 -13.35
N SER A 58 -26.70 7.43 -14.49
CA SER A 58 -27.78 7.70 -15.44
C SER A 58 -28.31 6.44 -16.15
N GLU A 59 -27.46 5.43 -16.37
CA GLU A 59 -27.85 4.15 -16.99
C GLU A 59 -28.27 3.09 -15.95
N GLY A 60 -28.33 3.45 -14.66
CA GLY A 60 -28.75 2.53 -13.60
C GLY A 60 -27.77 1.38 -13.31
N HIS A 61 -26.55 1.41 -13.87
CA HIS A 61 -25.53 0.39 -13.65
C HIS A 61 -25.03 0.35 -12.20
N LEU A 62 -25.27 1.40 -11.41
CA LEU A 62 -24.92 1.46 -9.98
C LEU A 62 -25.55 0.32 -9.17
N GLY A 63 -26.80 -0.05 -9.49
CA GLY A 63 -27.52 -1.15 -8.81
C GLY A 63 -26.84 -2.50 -9.03
N ASN A 64 -26.31 -2.75 -10.22
CA ASN A 64 -25.58 -3.97 -10.53
C ASN A 64 -24.22 -4.02 -9.79
N ILE A 65 -23.55 -2.88 -9.66
CA ILE A 65 -22.29 -2.76 -8.91
C ILE A 65 -22.54 -3.03 -7.42
N LEU A 66 -23.51 -2.34 -6.81
CA LEU A 66 -23.89 -2.58 -5.41
C LEU A 66 -24.38 -4.01 -5.18
N GLY A 67 -25.17 -4.56 -6.11
CA GLY A 67 -25.65 -5.94 -6.06
C GLY A 67 -24.49 -6.93 -6.03
N SER A 68 -23.47 -6.73 -6.87
CA SER A 68 -22.27 -7.58 -6.87
C SER A 68 -21.47 -7.49 -5.55
N MET A 69 -21.45 -6.33 -4.90
CA MET A 69 -20.83 -6.12 -3.59
C MET A 69 -21.61 -6.85 -2.48
N ILE A 70 -22.95 -6.77 -2.50
CA ILE A 70 -23.81 -7.46 -1.53
C ILE A 70 -23.68 -8.98 -1.68
N VAL A 71 -23.68 -9.49 -2.92
CA VAL A 71 -23.46 -10.93 -3.18
C VAL A 71 -22.10 -11.38 -2.66
N SER A 72 -21.05 -10.57 -2.85
CA SER A 72 -19.72 -10.85 -2.30
C SER A 72 -19.73 -10.93 -0.77
N MET A 73 -20.47 -10.04 -0.10
CA MET A 73 -20.61 -10.01 1.36
C MET A 73 -21.38 -11.23 1.90
N ILE A 74 -22.46 -11.63 1.23
CA ILE A 74 -23.25 -12.80 1.60
C ILE A 74 -22.43 -14.08 1.43
N LEU A 75 -21.72 -14.24 0.31
CA LEU A 75 -20.84 -15.38 0.06
C LEU A 75 -19.75 -15.48 1.13
N MET A 76 -19.20 -14.35 1.56
CA MET A 76 -18.20 -14.31 2.63
C MET A 76 -18.79 -14.72 3.98
N ALA A 77 -20.02 -14.29 4.31
CA ALA A 77 -20.71 -14.71 5.54
C ALA A 77 -21.01 -16.22 5.55
N ILE A 78 -21.44 -16.78 4.41
CA ILE A 78 -21.70 -18.22 4.26
C ILE A 78 -20.39 -19.02 4.37
N ALA A 79 -19.32 -18.54 3.74
CA ALA A 79 -18.02 -19.17 3.81
C ALA A 79 -17.43 -19.20 5.23
N ALA A 80 -17.72 -18.20 6.06
CA ALA A 80 -17.32 -18.18 7.47
C ALA A 80 -18.12 -19.18 8.34
N ALA A 81 -19.37 -19.48 7.97
CA ALA A 81 -20.27 -20.32 8.76
C ALA A 81 -20.03 -21.84 8.58
N ILE A 82 -19.45 -22.28 7.45
CA ILE A 82 -19.29 -23.72 7.13
C ILE A 82 -17.80 -24.11 7.18
N PRO A 83 -17.36 -24.90 8.18
CA PRO A 83 -15.99 -25.41 8.24
C PRO A 83 -15.64 -26.24 6.99
N VAL A 84 -14.39 -26.13 6.51
CA VAL A 84 -13.84 -26.82 5.32
C VAL A 84 -14.46 -26.39 3.97
N ILE A 85 -15.77 -26.48 3.80
CA ILE A 85 -16.45 -26.16 2.52
C ILE A 85 -16.39 -24.66 2.23
N GLY A 86 -16.51 -23.81 3.25
CA GLY A 86 -16.40 -22.36 3.10
C GLY A 86 -15.04 -21.90 2.58
N TRP A 87 -13.96 -22.61 2.94
CA TRP A 87 -12.61 -22.32 2.46
C TRP A 87 -12.46 -22.57 0.96
N ILE A 88 -13.01 -23.69 0.49
CA ILE A 88 -13.00 -24.05 -0.94
C ILE A 88 -13.79 -23.01 -1.74
N LEU A 89 -14.96 -22.61 -1.24
CA LEU A 89 -15.79 -21.57 -1.87
C LEU A 89 -15.10 -20.20 -1.92
N LEU A 90 -14.43 -19.78 -0.84
CA LEU A 90 -13.69 -18.51 -0.80
C LEU A 90 -12.54 -18.51 -1.81
N LEU A 91 -11.78 -19.59 -1.86
CA LEU A 91 -10.65 -19.74 -2.77
C LEU A 91 -11.12 -19.72 -4.23
N LEU A 92 -12.20 -20.44 -4.55
CA LEU A 92 -12.83 -20.41 -5.87
C LEU A 92 -13.39 -19.03 -6.23
N TRP A 93 -13.99 -18.33 -5.26
CA TRP A 93 -14.48 -16.96 -5.43
C TRP A 93 -13.35 -15.94 -5.69
N ILE A 94 -12.22 -16.08 -5.01
CA ILE A 94 -11.04 -15.24 -5.25
C ILE A 94 -10.50 -15.49 -6.66
N PHE A 95 -10.35 -16.74 -7.08
CA PHE A 95 -9.93 -17.06 -8.44
C PHE A 95 -10.92 -16.55 -9.50
N TYR A 96 -12.23 -16.65 -9.23
CA TYR A 96 -13.26 -16.09 -10.10
C TYR A 96 -13.12 -14.56 -10.26
N ASN A 97 -12.94 -13.82 -9.16
CA ASN A 97 -12.75 -12.37 -9.22
C ASN A 97 -11.45 -11.97 -9.94
N ILE A 98 -10.37 -12.73 -9.72
CA ILE A 98 -9.10 -12.51 -10.43
C ILE A 98 -9.27 -12.77 -11.93
N ALA A 99 -9.91 -13.88 -12.32
CA ALA A 99 -10.17 -14.20 -13.72
C ALA A 99 -11.01 -13.10 -14.39
N LYS A 100 -12.07 -12.63 -13.72
CA LYS A 100 -12.93 -11.54 -14.20
C LYS A 100 -12.17 -10.20 -14.30
N ALA A 101 -11.26 -9.93 -13.37
CA ALA A 101 -10.39 -8.77 -13.46
C ALA A 101 -9.45 -8.85 -14.67
N PHE A 102 -8.89 -10.03 -14.97
CA PHE A 102 -8.09 -10.24 -16.19
C PHE A 102 -8.91 -10.06 -17.48
N GLU A 103 -10.15 -10.55 -17.53
CA GLU A 103 -11.06 -10.30 -18.66
C GLU A 103 -11.33 -8.80 -18.84
N THR A 104 -11.50 -8.08 -17.74
CA THR A 104 -11.70 -6.63 -17.74
C THR A 104 -10.45 -5.92 -18.27
N ILE A 105 -9.25 -6.31 -17.81
CA ILE A 105 -7.97 -5.78 -18.31
C ILE A 105 -7.84 -6.02 -19.82
N LYS A 106 -8.14 -7.25 -20.30
CA LYS A 106 -8.10 -7.57 -21.74
C LYS A 106 -9.05 -6.70 -22.55
N THR A 107 -10.23 -6.43 -22.01
CA THR A 107 -11.25 -5.60 -22.67
C THR A 107 -10.83 -4.13 -22.72
N LEU A 108 -10.16 -3.63 -21.66
CA LEU A 108 -9.67 -2.25 -21.59
C LEU A 108 -8.33 -2.03 -22.31
N LEU A 109 -7.60 -3.10 -22.64
CA LEU A 109 -6.26 -3.02 -23.22
C LEU A 109 -6.19 -2.18 -24.50
N PRO A 110 -7.10 -2.32 -25.49
CA PRO A 110 -7.05 -1.49 -26.68
C PRO A 110 -7.17 0.00 -26.35
N ASP A 111 -8.07 0.36 -25.43
CA ASP A 111 -8.26 1.75 -24.99
C ASP A 111 -7.04 2.28 -24.23
N ALA A 112 -6.38 1.42 -23.43
CA ALA A 112 -5.15 1.75 -22.73
C ALA A 112 -3.96 1.97 -23.67
N LEU A 113 -3.88 1.25 -24.78
CA LEU A 113 -2.84 1.46 -25.78
C LEU A 113 -3.01 2.82 -26.48
N PHE A 114 -4.22 3.16 -26.91
CA PHE A 114 -4.51 4.49 -27.46
C PHE A 114 -4.21 5.60 -26.44
N SER A 115 -4.65 5.41 -25.20
CA SER A 115 -4.41 6.34 -24.10
C SER A 115 -2.91 6.53 -23.83
N ALA A 116 -2.14 5.45 -23.76
CA ALA A 116 -0.69 5.50 -23.54
C ALA A 116 0.05 6.25 -24.66
N VAL A 117 -0.34 6.04 -25.92
CA VAL A 117 0.24 6.78 -27.06
C VAL A 117 -0.11 8.26 -26.96
N LEU A 118 -1.38 8.61 -26.69
CA LEU A 118 -1.81 10.01 -26.54
C LEU A 118 -1.12 10.70 -25.36
N TYR A 119 -0.99 10.01 -24.22
CA TYR A 119 -0.26 10.51 -23.05
C TYR A 119 1.20 10.78 -23.38
N GLY A 120 1.87 9.80 -24.01
CA GLY A 120 3.26 9.94 -24.43
C GLY A 120 3.44 11.14 -25.36
N CYS A 121 2.53 11.31 -26.32
CA CYS A 121 2.58 12.43 -27.25
C CYS A 121 2.39 13.79 -26.58
N LEU A 122 1.52 13.88 -25.57
CA LEU A 122 1.25 15.13 -24.84
C LEU A 122 2.36 15.48 -23.83
N LEU A 123 3.00 14.48 -23.24
CA LEU A 123 4.09 14.67 -22.29
C LEU A 123 5.43 14.92 -22.98
N PHE A 124 5.61 14.48 -24.22
CA PHE A 124 6.86 14.59 -24.96
C PHE A 124 7.41 16.03 -25.05
N PRO A 125 6.61 17.06 -25.44
CA PRO A 125 7.10 18.45 -25.50
C PRO A 125 7.64 18.94 -24.14
N VAL A 126 6.98 18.56 -23.05
CA VAL A 126 7.37 18.95 -21.68
C VAL A 126 8.63 18.24 -21.23
N ILE A 127 8.76 16.94 -21.53
CA ILE A 127 9.97 16.18 -21.23
C ILE A 127 11.16 16.77 -21.98
N GLN A 128 10.96 17.15 -23.24
CA GLN A 128 12.01 17.76 -24.07
C GLN A 128 12.48 19.10 -23.52
N GLU A 129 11.55 19.97 -23.12
CA GLU A 129 11.84 21.26 -22.49
C GLU A 129 12.62 21.09 -21.17
N MET A 130 12.31 20.06 -20.38
CA MET A 130 13.02 19.74 -19.13
C MET A 130 14.38 19.06 -19.32
N ALA A 131 14.58 18.31 -20.42
CA ALA A 131 15.74 17.45 -20.59
C ALA A 131 16.87 18.04 -21.44
N MET A 132 16.60 19.02 -22.30
CA MET A 132 17.56 19.53 -23.30
C MET A 132 17.92 21.02 -23.11
N ASP A 133 18.06 21.52 -21.87
CA ASP A 133 18.54 22.88 -21.56
C ASP A 133 17.94 24.01 -22.46
N GLY A 134 16.68 23.85 -22.90
CA GLY A 134 15.98 24.80 -23.76
C GLY A 134 16.17 24.66 -25.28
N GLU A 135 17.02 23.75 -25.79
CA GLU A 135 17.08 23.43 -27.22
C GLU A 135 15.94 22.50 -27.62
N SER A 136 14.80 23.09 -28.02
CA SER A 136 13.68 22.33 -28.57
C SER A 136 13.98 21.87 -30.00
N ASN A 137 14.04 20.55 -30.22
CA ASN A 137 14.03 19.96 -31.55
C ASN A 137 12.61 20.04 -32.12
N MET A 138 12.32 21.16 -32.79
CA MET A 138 11.01 21.47 -33.38
C MET A 138 10.50 20.37 -34.32
N ALA A 139 11.41 19.69 -35.05
CA ALA A 139 11.02 18.59 -35.94
C ALA A 139 10.46 17.39 -35.16
N ALA A 140 11.03 17.07 -34.01
CA ALA A 140 10.55 16.00 -33.15
C ALA A 140 9.17 16.33 -32.55
N THR A 141 8.94 17.58 -32.13
CA THR A 141 7.65 18.05 -31.63
C THR A 141 6.56 17.99 -32.70
N ILE A 142 6.88 18.41 -33.93
CA ILE A 142 5.95 18.32 -35.07
C ILE A 142 5.62 16.87 -35.38
N ALA A 143 6.63 15.99 -35.46
CA ALA A 143 6.42 14.56 -35.68
C ALA A 143 5.52 13.95 -34.60
N CYS A 144 5.73 14.32 -33.34
CA CYS A 144 4.90 13.91 -32.21
C CYS A 144 3.45 14.40 -32.33
N GLY A 145 3.24 15.65 -32.74
CA GLY A 145 1.91 16.19 -33.04
C GLY A 145 1.19 15.46 -34.17
N VAL A 146 1.92 15.06 -35.23
CA VAL A 146 1.36 14.25 -36.31
C VAL A 146 0.91 12.88 -35.81
N VAL A 147 1.75 12.21 -34.99
CA VAL A 147 1.38 10.92 -34.37
C VAL A 147 0.15 11.07 -33.49
N TYR A 148 0.03 12.16 -32.72
CA TYR A 148 -1.14 12.46 -31.91
C TYR A 148 -2.42 12.55 -32.75
N VAL A 149 -2.40 13.35 -33.83
CA VAL A 149 -3.57 13.53 -34.71
C VAL A 149 -3.97 12.23 -35.40
N ILE A 150 -3.00 11.45 -35.89
CA ILE A 150 -3.25 10.14 -36.50
C ILE A 150 -3.91 9.21 -35.48
N THR A 151 -3.36 9.15 -34.26
CA THR A 151 -3.88 8.31 -33.18
C THR A 151 -5.31 8.72 -32.80
N ALA A 152 -5.58 10.02 -32.70
CA ALA A 152 -6.91 10.57 -32.45
C ALA A 152 -7.91 10.17 -33.56
N GLY A 153 -7.50 10.27 -34.83
CA GLY A 153 -8.33 9.87 -35.97
C GLY A 153 -8.64 8.37 -35.97
N LEU A 154 -7.65 7.53 -35.72
CA LEU A 154 -7.82 6.07 -35.63
C LEU A 154 -8.75 5.68 -34.46
N TYR A 155 -8.58 6.31 -33.30
CA TYR A 155 -9.44 6.06 -32.15
C TYR A 155 -10.89 6.47 -32.43
N CYS A 156 -11.11 7.67 -32.99
CA CYS A 156 -12.45 8.13 -33.35
C CYS A 156 -13.11 7.28 -34.45
N SER A 157 -12.34 6.77 -35.40
CA SER A 157 -12.83 5.79 -36.38
C SER A 157 -13.32 4.50 -35.71
N ARG A 158 -12.57 3.97 -34.74
CA ARG A 158 -13.00 2.84 -33.92
C ARG A 158 -14.26 3.18 -33.11
N LEU A 159 -14.38 4.40 -32.60
CA LEU A 159 -15.53 4.85 -31.83
C LEU A 159 -16.83 4.87 -32.65
N THR A 160 -16.75 5.22 -33.95
CA THR A 160 -17.89 5.15 -34.88
C THR A 160 -18.46 3.74 -35.02
N GLN A 161 -17.63 2.71 -34.86
CA GLN A 161 -18.08 1.31 -34.93
C GLN A 161 -18.64 0.80 -33.59
N LEU A 162 -18.22 1.40 -32.47
CA LEU A 162 -18.56 0.93 -31.12
C LEU A 162 -19.77 1.64 -30.51
N ALA A 163 -19.92 2.94 -30.76
CA ALA A 163 -20.93 3.76 -30.12
C ALA A 163 -22.15 3.95 -31.01
N THR A 164 -23.33 3.68 -30.47
CA THR A 164 -24.60 3.88 -31.18
C THR A 164 -25.14 5.31 -31.01
N ASN A 165 -24.72 6.00 -29.95
CA ASN A 165 -25.22 7.33 -29.60
C ASN A 165 -24.10 8.24 -29.08
N THR A 166 -24.33 9.55 -29.09
CA THR A 166 -23.38 10.57 -28.61
C THR A 166 -22.98 10.36 -27.15
N LYS A 167 -23.97 10.03 -26.30
CA LYS A 167 -23.75 9.73 -24.87
C LYS A 167 -22.77 8.57 -24.68
N GLN A 168 -22.96 7.49 -25.43
CA GLN A 168 -22.09 6.32 -25.39
C GLN A 168 -20.69 6.61 -25.96
N SER A 169 -20.60 7.48 -26.96
CA SER A 169 -19.33 7.93 -27.53
C SER A 169 -18.47 8.65 -26.50
N ILE A 170 -19.06 9.61 -25.77
CA ILE A 170 -18.37 10.36 -24.70
C ILE A 170 -18.00 9.44 -23.53
N PHE A 171 -18.82 8.41 -23.25
CA PHE A 171 -18.50 7.41 -22.24
C PHE A 171 -17.27 6.57 -22.60
N TYR A 172 -17.19 6.02 -23.81
CA TYR A 172 -16.01 5.28 -24.25
C TYR A 172 -14.77 6.18 -24.34
N PHE A 173 -14.95 7.44 -24.77
CA PHE A 173 -13.90 8.45 -24.72
C PHE A 173 -13.35 8.67 -23.31
N SER A 174 -14.25 8.76 -22.32
CA SER A 174 -13.88 8.87 -20.91
C SER A 174 -13.16 7.61 -20.40
N ILE A 175 -13.62 6.42 -20.80
CA ILE A 175 -12.94 5.15 -20.49
C ILE A 175 -11.53 5.14 -21.08
N MET A 176 -11.32 5.61 -22.30
CA MET A 176 -9.98 5.69 -22.90
C MET A 176 -9.06 6.55 -22.05
N TRP A 177 -9.49 7.75 -21.64
CA TRP A 177 -8.71 8.59 -20.74
C TRP A 177 -8.45 7.97 -19.37
N LEU A 178 -9.32 7.08 -18.88
CA LEU A 178 -9.15 6.44 -17.56
C LEU A 178 -8.50 5.05 -17.61
N SER A 179 -8.36 4.46 -18.80
CA SER A 179 -7.99 3.06 -18.98
C SER A 179 -6.63 2.69 -18.35
N VAL A 180 -5.60 3.53 -18.52
CA VAL A 180 -4.28 3.34 -17.90
C VAL A 180 -4.35 3.35 -16.37
N PRO A 181 -4.88 4.40 -15.70
CA PRO A 181 -5.01 4.38 -14.24
C PRO A 181 -5.97 3.29 -13.73
N LEU A 182 -7.03 2.96 -14.47
CA LEU A 182 -7.94 1.86 -14.10
C LEU A 182 -7.24 0.49 -14.14
N ILE A 183 -6.47 0.20 -15.19
CA ILE A 183 -5.68 -1.05 -15.26
C ILE A 183 -4.66 -1.10 -14.12
N ALA A 184 -3.98 0.01 -13.82
CA ALA A 184 -3.05 0.06 -12.69
C ALA A 184 -3.76 -0.27 -11.36
N LEU A 185 -4.94 0.31 -11.10
CA LEU A 185 -5.74 0.00 -9.93
C LEU A 185 -6.22 -1.46 -9.91
N LEU A 186 -6.61 -2.02 -11.05
CA LEU A 186 -6.98 -3.44 -11.17
C LEU A 186 -5.79 -4.35 -10.82
N ILE A 187 -4.60 -4.08 -11.33
CA ILE A 187 -3.39 -4.85 -11.00
C ILE A 187 -3.09 -4.74 -9.50
N VAL A 188 -3.12 -3.53 -8.92
CA VAL A 188 -2.90 -3.32 -7.48
C VAL A 188 -3.91 -4.10 -6.65
N SER A 189 -5.20 -4.11 -7.04
CA SER A 189 -6.24 -4.86 -6.33
C SER A 189 -6.10 -6.39 -6.48
N ILE A 190 -5.66 -6.88 -7.64
CA ILE A 190 -5.31 -8.30 -7.83
C ILE A 190 -4.16 -8.69 -6.90
N VAL A 191 -3.08 -7.89 -6.87
CA VAL A 191 -1.93 -8.14 -5.99
C VAL A 191 -2.34 -8.10 -4.51
N ALA A 192 -3.17 -7.14 -4.13
CA ALA A 192 -3.68 -7.03 -2.77
C ALA A 192 -4.56 -8.22 -2.37
N SER A 193 -5.46 -8.66 -3.25
CA SER A 193 -6.34 -9.80 -3.00
C SER A 193 -5.58 -11.13 -2.93
N LEU A 194 -4.61 -11.37 -3.82
CA LEU A 194 -3.70 -12.51 -3.75
C LEU A 194 -2.91 -12.49 -2.43
N ARG A 195 -2.31 -11.35 -2.09
CA ARG A 195 -1.56 -11.20 -0.84
C ARG A 195 -2.44 -11.49 0.38
N ALA A 196 -3.71 -11.06 0.36
CA ALA A 196 -4.65 -11.33 1.44
C ALA A 196 -5.09 -12.81 1.50
N ALA A 197 -5.24 -13.48 0.36
CA ALA A 197 -5.59 -14.90 0.28
C ALA A 197 -4.48 -15.80 0.84
N PHE A 198 -3.22 -15.45 0.60
CA PHE A 198 -2.05 -16.23 1.05
C PHE A 198 -1.41 -15.72 2.34
N ARG A 199 -2.06 -14.80 3.06
CA ARG A 199 -1.63 -14.42 4.41
C ARG A 199 -1.94 -15.55 5.38
N THR A 200 -0.91 -16.31 5.75
CA THR A 200 -0.97 -17.25 6.88
C THR A 200 -1.13 -16.44 8.17
N VAL A 201 -2.33 -16.45 8.77
CA VAL A 201 -2.56 -15.89 10.10
C VAL A 201 -2.13 -16.95 11.11
N LEU A 202 -0.96 -16.76 11.72
CA LEU A 202 -0.58 -17.52 12.90
C LEU A 202 -1.44 -17.01 14.05
N THR A 203 -2.54 -17.71 14.38
CA THR A 203 -3.32 -17.40 15.57
C THR A 203 -2.64 -18.08 16.76
N PRO A 204 -1.99 -17.35 17.67
CA PRO A 204 -1.44 -17.96 18.87
C PRO A 204 -2.60 -18.43 19.76
N VAL A 205 -2.86 -19.74 19.80
CA VAL A 205 -3.78 -20.31 20.78
C VAL A 205 -2.99 -20.52 22.07
N GLN A 206 -3.26 -19.68 23.06
CA GLN A 206 -2.77 -19.90 24.42
C GLN A 206 -3.65 -20.95 25.09
N THR A 207 -3.15 -22.17 25.24
CA THR A 207 -3.80 -23.16 26.10
C THR A 207 -3.23 -23.01 27.52
N VAL A 208 -4.11 -22.63 28.45
CA VAL A 208 -3.76 -22.51 29.86
C VAL A 208 -3.88 -23.88 30.51
N VAL A 209 -2.75 -24.56 30.73
CA VAL A 209 -2.74 -25.85 31.43
C VAL A 209 -2.39 -25.61 32.90
N LYS A 210 -3.32 -25.94 33.80
CA LYS A 210 -3.11 -25.88 35.25
C LYS A 210 -2.52 -27.20 35.72
N THR A 211 -1.24 -27.22 36.10
CA THR A 211 -0.58 -28.41 36.65
C THR A 211 -0.48 -28.28 38.18
N PRO A 212 -0.94 -29.28 38.95
CA PRO A 212 -0.72 -29.30 40.39
C PRO A 212 0.76 -29.61 40.68
N GLN A 213 1.42 -28.75 41.46
CA GLN A 213 2.79 -28.94 41.93
C GLN A 213 2.77 -29.11 43.45
N ASN A 214 3.25 -30.26 43.93
CA ASN A 214 3.47 -30.47 45.36
C ASN A 214 4.76 -29.79 45.78
N VAL A 215 4.66 -28.86 46.74
CA VAL A 215 5.80 -28.17 47.33
C VAL A 215 6.12 -28.85 48.66
N SER A 216 7.33 -29.40 48.78
CA SER A 216 7.82 -29.98 50.02
C SER A 216 8.00 -28.92 51.11
N ALA A 217 7.93 -29.33 52.37
CA ALA A 217 8.09 -28.44 53.50
C ALA A 217 9.46 -27.73 53.47
N HIS A 218 9.49 -26.45 53.79
CA HIS A 218 10.72 -25.63 53.79
C HIS A 218 10.66 -24.53 54.85
N MET A 219 11.82 -23.99 55.20
CA MET A 219 11.93 -22.85 56.11
C MET A 219 11.90 -21.55 55.32
N ARG A 220 11.03 -20.60 55.70
CA ARG A 220 11.01 -19.24 55.13
C ARG A 220 11.04 -18.22 56.27
N GLY A 221 12.08 -17.40 56.33
CA GLY A 221 12.20 -16.35 57.36
C GLY A 221 12.17 -16.90 58.79
N GLY A 222 12.76 -18.08 59.04
CA GLY A 222 12.81 -18.70 60.37
C GLY A 222 11.53 -19.43 60.80
N SER A 223 10.46 -19.42 60.00
CA SER A 223 9.23 -20.17 60.26
C SER A 223 9.10 -21.38 59.34
N HIS A 224 8.63 -22.51 59.91
CA HIS A 224 8.43 -23.75 59.18
C HIS A 224 7.16 -23.70 58.35
N VAL A 225 7.29 -23.83 57.03
CA VAL A 225 6.16 -23.91 56.10
C VAL A 225 5.93 -25.38 55.77
N ASN A 226 4.80 -25.92 56.19
CA ASN A 226 4.38 -27.31 55.90
C ASN A 226 4.24 -27.54 54.40
N ALA A 227 4.34 -28.80 53.97
CA ALA A 227 4.12 -29.17 52.57
C ALA A 227 2.70 -28.77 52.13
N TYR A 228 2.59 -28.15 50.96
CA TYR A 228 1.31 -27.73 50.40
C TYR A 228 1.32 -27.93 48.88
N THR A 229 0.16 -28.23 48.31
CA THR A 229 -0.04 -28.32 46.87
C THR A 229 -0.36 -26.93 46.33
N ARG A 230 0.39 -26.46 45.33
CA ARG A 230 0.07 -25.21 44.61
C ARG A 230 -0.25 -25.52 43.17
N THR A 231 -1.27 -24.86 42.63
CA THR A 231 -1.59 -24.96 41.21
C THR A 231 -0.68 -24.00 40.44
N VAL A 232 0.23 -24.54 39.62
CA VAL A 232 1.07 -23.71 38.74
C VAL A 232 0.38 -23.62 37.39
N THR A 233 0.06 -22.39 37.00
CA THR A 233 -0.54 -22.12 35.69
C THR A 233 0.60 -22.05 34.68
N THR A 234 0.77 -23.10 33.87
CA THR A 234 1.78 -23.11 32.81
C THR A 234 1.09 -22.68 31.51
N ILE A 235 1.50 -21.53 30.98
CA ILE A 235 1.03 -21.05 29.67
C ILE A 235 1.76 -21.88 28.62
N GLN A 236 1.08 -22.86 28.02
CA GLN A 236 1.65 -23.56 26.87
C GLN A 236 1.33 -22.77 25.61
N HIS A 237 2.38 -22.28 24.95
CA HIS A 237 2.27 -21.70 23.62
C HIS A 237 2.15 -22.82 22.60
N SER A 238 0.92 -23.23 22.27
CA SER A 238 0.69 -24.09 21.10
C SER A 238 0.48 -23.21 19.87
N VAL A 239 1.39 -23.32 18.89
CA VAL A 239 1.20 -22.68 17.59
C VAL A 239 0.37 -23.63 16.72
N THR A 240 -0.93 -23.37 16.59
CA THR A 240 -1.73 -24.00 15.55
C THR A 240 -1.64 -23.15 14.29
N SER A 241 -0.96 -23.67 13.26
CA SER A 241 -0.94 -23.02 11.94
C SER A 241 -2.31 -23.20 11.29
N GLN A 242 -3.15 -22.18 11.32
CA GLN A 242 -4.34 -22.13 10.49
C GLN A 242 -4.07 -21.16 9.34
N THR A 243 -3.97 -21.67 8.12
CA THR A 243 -4.02 -20.84 6.92
C THR A 243 -5.46 -20.34 6.77
N LEU A 244 -5.75 -19.11 7.19
CA LEU A 244 -7.04 -18.44 6.95
C LEU A 244 -6.97 -17.48 5.75
N PRO A 245 -7.34 -17.90 4.51
CA PRO A 245 -7.64 -17.00 3.41
C PRO A 245 -8.92 -16.16 3.64
N GLY A 246 -8.85 -14.82 3.54
CA GLY A 246 -10.07 -14.03 3.31
C GLY A 246 -10.26 -12.73 4.10
N MET A 247 -9.35 -12.31 4.98
CA MET A 247 -9.52 -11.05 5.73
C MET A 247 -9.22 -9.76 4.92
N GLY A 248 -8.88 -9.87 3.63
CA GLY A 248 -8.49 -8.73 2.79
C GLY A 248 -9.61 -7.71 2.49
N ALA A 249 -10.88 -8.06 2.72
CA ALA A 249 -12.01 -7.19 2.39
C ALA A 249 -12.70 -6.54 3.61
N VAL A 250 -12.39 -6.96 4.85
CA VAL A 250 -13.14 -6.55 6.06
C VAL A 250 -12.28 -5.82 7.10
N GLY A 251 -10.96 -5.78 6.92
CA GLY A 251 -10.06 -5.07 7.84
C GLY A 251 -10.26 -3.54 7.87
N ALA A 252 -10.97 -2.96 6.89
CA ALA A 252 -11.17 -1.51 6.82
C ALA A 252 -12.41 -1.01 7.61
N SER A 253 -13.41 -1.85 7.88
CA SER A 253 -14.70 -1.42 8.43
C SER A 253 -14.99 -1.84 9.87
N MET A 254 -14.18 -2.71 10.48
CA MET A 254 -14.41 -3.21 11.86
C MET A 254 -13.35 -2.80 12.89
N VAL A 255 -12.34 -2.01 12.49
CA VAL A 255 -11.38 -1.42 13.44
C VAL A 255 -11.99 -0.21 14.18
N GLY A 256 -13.12 0.33 13.70
CA GLY A 256 -13.77 1.51 14.26
C GLY A 256 -14.83 1.27 15.34
N SER A 257 -15.24 0.04 15.66
CA SER A 257 -16.42 -0.19 16.52
C SER A 257 -16.22 -1.16 17.70
N VAL A 258 -14.98 -1.42 18.13
CA VAL A 258 -14.69 -2.15 19.40
C VAL A 258 -13.91 -1.27 20.39
N SER A 259 -13.91 0.04 20.19
CA SER A 259 -13.33 1.01 21.15
C SER A 259 -14.34 1.59 22.13
N GLU A 260 -15.63 1.27 22.00
CA GLU A 260 -16.70 1.73 22.89
C GLU A 260 -17.58 0.57 23.37
N ALA A 261 -17.02 -0.26 24.25
CA ALA A 261 -17.80 -1.04 25.20
C ALA A 261 -16.93 -1.38 26.42
N THR A 262 -17.07 -0.52 27.43
CA THR A 262 -16.62 -0.61 28.82
C THR A 262 -16.32 -2.01 29.36
N ILE A 263 -15.10 -2.23 29.84
CA ILE A 263 -14.87 -3.03 31.05
C ILE A 263 -13.97 -2.22 32.00
N THR A 264 -14.62 -1.69 33.01
CA THR A 264 -14.08 -1.18 34.28
C THR A 264 -13.07 -2.17 34.86
N THR A 265 -11.84 -1.72 35.12
CA THR A 265 -10.85 -2.47 35.91
C THR A 265 -10.70 -1.81 37.28
N PRO A 266 -10.88 -2.55 38.41
CA PRO A 266 -10.60 -2.04 39.75
C PRO A 266 -9.09 -1.80 39.97
N GLN A 267 -8.75 -0.74 40.69
CA GLN A 267 -7.40 -0.44 41.17
C GLN A 267 -6.85 -1.55 42.08
N GLN A 268 -5.58 -1.93 41.87
CA GLN A 268 -4.62 -2.27 42.94
C GLN A 268 -3.17 -2.26 42.40
N PRO A 269 -2.14 -2.17 43.26
CA PRO A 269 -1.14 -1.09 43.22
C PRO A 269 0.20 -1.56 42.63
N GLN A 270 0.80 -0.76 41.75
CA GLN A 270 2.16 -1.03 41.26
C GLN A 270 3.20 -0.28 42.09
N GLN A 271 3.99 -1.09 42.79
CA GLN A 271 5.25 -0.76 43.43
C GLN A 271 6.24 -0.21 42.39
N THR A 272 6.79 0.95 42.70
CA THR A 272 7.92 1.58 41.99
C THR A 272 9.21 0.81 42.28
N LEU A 273 9.93 0.40 41.23
CA LEU A 273 11.36 0.04 41.27
C LEU A 273 12.07 0.66 40.05
N PRO A 274 13.39 0.91 40.17
CA PRO A 274 13.98 2.23 39.92
C PRO A 274 14.31 2.51 38.46
N ALA A 275 14.24 3.80 38.12
CA ALA A 275 14.75 4.36 36.88
C ALA A 275 16.27 4.16 36.79
N LEU A 276 16.72 3.41 35.80
CA LEU A 276 18.08 3.47 35.31
C LEU A 276 18.16 4.65 34.33
N GLU A 277 18.77 5.74 34.79
CA GLU A 277 19.19 6.85 33.93
C GLU A 277 20.24 6.35 32.94
N HIS A 278 19.84 6.11 31.69
CA HIS A 278 20.74 6.24 30.55
C HIS A 278 20.43 7.57 29.87
N LYS A 279 21.13 8.61 30.34
CA LYS A 279 21.11 9.95 29.77
C LYS A 279 22.28 10.04 28.78
N PRO A 280 22.04 9.96 27.45
CA PRO A 280 23.10 10.28 26.51
C PRO A 280 23.48 11.76 26.71
N ALA A 281 24.75 12.01 26.99
CA ALA A 281 25.29 13.35 27.12
C ALA A 281 25.34 14.00 25.72
N GLY A 282 24.67 15.15 25.55
CA GLY A 282 24.80 15.98 24.35
C GLY A 282 23.50 16.64 23.93
N GLY A 283 23.43 17.97 23.99
CA GLY A 283 22.26 18.80 23.67
C GLY A 283 21.82 18.82 22.20
N GLU A 284 22.31 17.92 21.34
CA GLU A 284 22.04 17.89 19.89
C GLU A 284 20.90 16.95 19.44
N LEU A 285 20.41 16.05 20.32
CA LEU A 285 19.37 15.06 19.98
C LEU A 285 17.92 15.52 20.27
N THR A 286 17.72 16.75 20.74
CA THR A 286 16.39 17.32 21.03
C THR A 286 15.54 17.51 19.76
N GLN A 287 16.18 17.71 18.60
CA GLN A 287 15.52 17.84 17.29
C GLN A 287 14.90 16.53 16.76
N TYR A 288 15.33 15.37 17.28
CA TYR A 288 14.85 14.04 16.88
C TYR A 288 13.79 13.49 17.84
N ALA A 289 12.86 14.33 18.30
CA ALA A 289 11.70 13.88 19.06
C ALA A 289 10.76 13.01 18.19
N THR A 290 10.01 12.13 18.85
CA THR A 290 8.93 11.33 18.22
C THR A 290 7.98 12.23 17.44
N ASN A 291 7.76 11.87 16.18
CA ASN A 291 6.80 12.53 15.31
C ASN A 291 6.02 11.44 14.53
N LYS A 292 4.74 11.29 14.89
CA LYS A 292 3.85 10.27 14.32
C LYS A 292 3.57 10.53 12.83
N ASP A 293 3.47 11.78 12.41
CA ASP A 293 3.26 12.15 11.00
C ASP A 293 4.49 11.80 10.12
N HIS A 294 5.65 11.67 10.75
CA HIS A 294 6.88 11.23 10.08
C HIS A 294 7.14 9.72 10.23
N ASN A 295 6.20 8.98 10.82
CA ASN A 295 6.36 7.57 11.20
C ASN A 295 7.65 7.29 12.01
N PHE A 296 8.09 8.27 12.79
CA PHE A 296 9.38 8.27 13.47
C PHE A 296 9.18 8.34 14.98
N TYR A 297 9.79 7.42 15.71
CA TYR A 297 9.63 7.24 17.15
C TYR A 297 11.01 7.16 17.83
N ARG A 298 11.18 7.89 18.93
CA ARG A 298 12.34 7.88 19.80
C ARG A 298 12.05 7.02 21.04
N TYR A 299 13.09 6.47 21.65
CA TYR A 299 13.05 5.58 22.82
C TYR A 299 12.07 6.00 23.94
N ASP A 300 11.91 7.31 24.18
CA ASP A 300 11.06 7.85 25.24
C ASP A 300 9.55 7.83 24.91
N ASN A 301 9.18 7.59 23.66
CA ASN A 301 7.78 7.53 23.22
C ASN A 301 7.60 6.46 22.13
N LEU A 302 8.20 5.28 22.35
CA LEU A 302 7.98 4.10 21.54
C LEU A 302 6.61 3.48 21.83
N ASN A 303 5.96 2.96 20.78
CA ASN A 303 4.75 2.18 20.95
C ASN A 303 5.11 0.71 21.23
N ALA A 304 4.87 0.25 22.47
CA ALA A 304 5.23 -1.10 22.91
C ALA A 304 4.71 -2.21 21.98
N LYS A 305 3.49 -2.08 21.45
CA LYS A 305 2.93 -3.07 20.52
C LYS A 305 3.68 -3.12 19.20
N LYS A 306 4.03 -1.95 18.63
CA LYS A 306 4.79 -1.88 17.37
C LYS A 306 6.20 -2.43 17.55
N ILE A 307 6.86 -2.08 18.64
CA ILE A 307 8.20 -2.56 18.95
C ILE A 307 8.23 -4.07 19.16
N SER A 308 7.28 -4.62 19.92
CA SER A 308 7.17 -6.06 20.12
C SER A 308 6.98 -6.80 18.79
N ASN A 309 6.14 -6.26 17.90
CA ASN A 309 5.94 -6.81 16.56
C ASN A 309 7.22 -6.74 15.71
N PHE A 310 7.97 -5.63 15.76
CA PHE A 310 9.24 -5.50 15.05
C PHE A 310 10.28 -6.50 15.56
N VAL A 311 10.46 -6.60 16.87
CA VAL A 311 11.42 -7.52 17.51
C VAL A 311 11.06 -8.97 17.17
N GLN A 312 9.77 -9.32 17.21
CA GLN A 312 9.31 -10.63 16.77
C GLN A 312 9.64 -10.85 15.29
N ALA A 313 9.35 -9.90 14.40
CA ALA A 313 9.66 -10.00 12.98
C ALA A 313 11.16 -10.14 12.70
N ALA A 314 12.01 -9.43 13.43
CA ALA A 314 13.47 -9.52 13.36
C ALA A 314 13.96 -10.89 13.85
N SER A 315 13.41 -11.41 14.95
CA SER A 315 13.80 -12.70 15.54
C SER A 315 13.52 -13.90 14.62
N HIS A 316 12.53 -13.80 13.72
CA HIS A 316 12.24 -14.82 12.72
C HIS A 316 13.26 -14.85 11.57
N ARG A 317 14.24 -13.93 11.53
CA ARG A 317 15.26 -13.85 10.49
C ARG A 317 16.58 -14.39 11.02
N GLN A 318 16.97 -15.57 10.54
CA GLN A 318 18.22 -16.24 10.95
C GLN A 318 19.49 -15.42 10.70
N SER A 319 19.44 -14.40 9.83
CA SER A 319 20.56 -13.54 9.47
C SER A 319 20.72 -12.28 10.33
N LEU A 320 19.81 -12.03 11.29
CA LEU A 320 19.87 -10.85 12.16
C LEU A 320 20.35 -11.26 13.57
N PRO A 321 21.20 -10.43 14.22
CA PRO A 321 21.50 -10.63 15.62
C PRO A 321 20.25 -10.45 16.50
N PRO A 322 20.21 -11.06 17.70
CA PRO A 322 19.11 -10.86 18.64
C PRO A 322 18.95 -9.38 19.00
N LEU A 323 17.73 -8.87 18.92
CA LEU A 323 17.37 -7.51 19.28
C LEU A 323 16.45 -7.54 20.50
N THR A 324 16.74 -6.72 21.51
CA THR A 324 15.88 -6.53 22.68
C THR A 324 15.22 -5.15 22.64
N GLU A 325 14.04 -5.02 23.23
CA GLU A 325 13.24 -3.79 23.16
C GLU A 325 13.94 -2.58 23.81
N ASP A 326 14.74 -2.83 24.85
CA ASP A 326 15.50 -1.83 25.62
C ASP A 326 16.70 -1.25 24.87
N ALA A 327 17.21 -1.96 23.84
CA ALA A 327 18.31 -1.49 23.01
C ALA A 327 17.88 -0.49 21.92
N ILE A 328 16.56 -0.26 21.75
CA ILE A 328 16.01 0.53 20.65
C ILE A 328 16.05 2.02 20.99
N LEU A 329 16.89 2.77 20.28
CA LEU A 329 16.99 4.23 20.43
C LEU A 329 15.99 4.97 19.54
N PHE A 330 15.83 4.49 18.30
CA PHE A 330 14.90 5.05 17.33
C PHE A 330 14.24 3.94 16.52
N TYR A 331 12.98 4.17 16.17
CA TYR A 331 12.18 3.30 15.33
C TYR A 331 11.48 4.11 14.25
N TYR A 332 11.62 3.68 13.00
CA TYR A 332 10.83 4.18 11.88
C TYR A 332 9.90 3.08 11.39
N ASP A 333 8.59 3.37 11.38
CA ASP A 333 7.55 2.43 10.97
C ASP A 333 7.27 2.53 9.47
N GLU A 334 7.59 1.47 8.73
CA GLU A 334 7.32 1.41 7.28
C GLU A 334 6.00 0.70 6.98
N THR A 335 5.23 0.31 8.00
CA THR A 335 3.95 -0.35 7.79
C THR A 335 2.84 0.63 7.38
N VAL A 336 2.23 0.38 6.21
CA VAL A 336 1.10 1.18 5.69
C VAL A 336 -0.09 1.26 6.66
N PHE A 337 -0.31 0.21 7.45
CA PHE A 337 -1.42 0.13 8.42
C PHE A 337 -0.96 0.23 9.88
N GLY A 338 0.28 0.65 10.14
CA GLY A 338 0.80 0.86 11.50
C GLY A 338 0.90 -0.42 12.34
N GLN A 339 1.07 -1.59 11.72
CA GLN A 339 1.26 -2.86 12.42
C GLN A 339 2.61 -2.90 13.17
N GLY A 340 3.61 -2.18 12.68
CA GLY A 340 4.94 -2.10 13.29
C GLY A 340 5.83 -3.33 13.09
N ASP A 341 5.47 -4.27 12.22
CA ASP A 341 6.28 -5.47 11.92
C ASP A 341 7.33 -5.23 10.80
N HIS A 342 7.31 -4.05 10.18
CA HIS A 342 8.26 -3.64 9.14
C HIS A 342 8.77 -2.22 9.42
N GLY A 343 10.07 -2.01 9.31
CA GLY A 343 10.67 -0.72 9.59
C GLY A 343 12.18 -0.75 9.68
N VAL A 344 12.70 0.32 10.27
CA VAL A 344 14.13 0.50 10.56
C VAL A 344 14.28 0.81 12.04
N VAL A 345 15.16 0.08 12.71
CA VAL A 345 15.53 0.31 14.11
C VAL A 345 16.99 0.75 14.17
N LEU A 346 17.25 1.79 14.95
CA LEU A 346 18.61 2.22 15.31
C LEU A 346 18.85 1.87 16.78
N THR A 347 19.95 1.17 17.04
CA THR A 347 20.50 0.91 18.38
C THR A 347 21.76 1.76 18.56
N ASP A 348 22.51 1.50 19.63
CA ASP A 348 23.85 2.05 19.84
C ASP A 348 24.91 1.44 18.89
N ASP A 349 24.86 0.13 18.62
CA ASP A 349 25.85 -0.59 17.79
C ASP A 349 25.57 -0.50 16.27
N GLY A 350 24.30 -0.42 15.85
CA GLY A 350 23.97 -0.48 14.43
C GLY A 350 22.53 -0.25 14.04
N VAL A 351 22.25 -0.53 12.77
CA VAL A 351 20.92 -0.40 12.15
C VAL A 351 20.36 -1.76 11.77
N TYR A 352 19.14 -2.03 12.22
CA TYR A 352 18.33 -3.17 11.81
C TYR A 352 17.34 -2.71 10.73
N CYS A 353 17.34 -3.40 9.59
CA CYS A 353 16.44 -3.11 8.48
C CYS A 353 15.55 -4.32 8.20
N VAL A 354 14.23 -4.19 8.40
CA VAL A 354 13.23 -5.25 8.15
C VAL A 354 12.09 -4.66 7.32
N LEU A 355 12.20 -4.66 5.99
CA LEU A 355 11.25 -3.98 5.09
C LEU A 355 10.32 -4.92 4.31
N GLY A 356 10.43 -6.23 4.52
CA GLY A 356 9.48 -7.23 4.02
C GLY A 356 10.13 -8.24 3.08
N LYS A 357 9.32 -8.97 2.30
CA LYS A 357 9.84 -10.04 1.42
C LYS A 357 10.51 -9.53 0.14
N LEU A 358 10.19 -8.32 -0.29
CA LEU A 358 10.69 -7.74 -1.56
C LEU A 358 11.94 -6.86 -1.37
N TYR A 359 12.32 -6.60 -0.12
CA TYR A 359 13.43 -5.72 0.23
C TYR A 359 14.47 -6.50 1.03
N GLU A 360 15.71 -6.05 0.92
CA GLU A 360 16.82 -6.62 1.67
C GLU A 360 16.56 -6.46 3.18
N THR A 361 16.75 -7.55 3.93
CA THR A 361 16.70 -7.55 5.39
C THR A 361 18.11 -7.76 5.89
N PHE A 362 18.63 -6.83 6.67
CA PHE A 362 20.02 -6.85 7.10
C PHE A 362 20.22 -6.13 8.43
N TYR A 363 21.36 -6.41 9.04
CA TYR A 363 21.90 -5.66 10.15
C TYR A 363 23.27 -5.11 9.73
N ALA A 364 23.50 -3.83 9.96
CA ALA A 364 24.77 -3.18 9.67
C ALA A 364 25.27 -2.44 10.91
N ARG A 365 26.48 -2.76 11.36
CA ARG A 365 27.14 -2.01 12.44
C ARG A 365 27.63 -0.68 11.93
N PHE A 366 27.50 0.36 12.74
CA PHE A 366 27.92 1.71 12.33
C PHE A 366 29.42 1.78 12.05
N ASN A 367 30.24 1.07 12.83
CA ASN A 367 31.70 1.02 12.65
C ASN A 367 32.15 0.35 11.32
N GLU A 368 31.28 -0.41 10.66
CA GLU A 368 31.53 -1.05 9.37
C GLU A 368 31.04 -0.20 8.19
N VAL A 369 30.28 0.87 8.44
CA VAL A 369 29.80 1.80 7.40
C VAL A 369 30.93 2.78 7.04
N SER A 370 31.23 2.89 5.75
CA SER A 370 32.21 3.86 5.22
C SER A 370 31.57 5.20 4.86
N SER A 371 30.35 5.17 4.31
CA SER A 371 29.61 6.37 3.94
C SER A 371 28.12 6.08 3.76
N VAL A 372 27.29 7.08 4.01
CA VAL A 372 25.83 7.00 3.86
C VAL A 372 25.39 7.99 2.79
N VAL A 373 24.52 7.57 1.87
CA VAL A 373 23.99 8.44 0.80
C VAL A 373 22.48 8.33 0.74
N ILE A 374 21.77 9.44 0.59
CA ILE A 374 20.32 9.47 0.34
C ILE A 374 20.03 9.86 -1.11
N LYS A 375 19.15 9.13 -1.79
CA LYS A 375 18.75 9.35 -3.19
C LYS A 375 17.23 9.27 -3.36
N GLY A 376 16.75 9.74 -4.51
CA GLY A 376 15.35 9.64 -4.92
C GLY A 376 14.52 10.88 -4.57
N SER A 377 13.70 11.35 -5.53
CA SER A 377 12.85 12.53 -5.37
C SER A 377 11.51 12.18 -4.72
N PHE A 378 10.87 11.09 -5.16
CA PHE A 378 9.54 10.64 -4.70
C PHE A 378 9.58 9.74 -3.47
N ASN A 379 10.38 8.67 -3.48
CA ASN A 379 10.66 7.83 -2.31
C ASN A 379 12.15 7.95 -1.97
N LYS A 380 12.48 8.08 -0.69
CA LYS A 380 13.88 8.16 -0.27
C LYS A 380 14.48 6.76 -0.16
N LYS A 381 15.60 6.58 -0.87
CA LYS A 381 16.47 5.43 -0.79
C LYS A 381 17.76 5.82 -0.09
N ILE A 382 18.02 5.22 1.07
CA ILE A 382 19.26 5.38 1.82
C ILE A 382 20.17 4.22 1.43
N VAL A 383 21.40 4.53 1.05
CA VAL A 383 22.41 3.56 0.64
C VAL A 383 23.55 3.60 1.65
N LEU A 384 23.78 2.49 2.33
CA LEU A 384 24.93 2.28 3.20
C LEU A 384 26.05 1.67 2.38
N HIS A 385 27.18 2.34 2.31
CA HIS A 385 28.41 1.77 1.76
C HIS A 385 29.20 1.19 2.91
N MET A 386 29.53 -0.09 2.84
CA MET A 386 30.28 -0.81 3.86
C MET A 386 31.78 -0.80 3.54
N LYS A 387 32.64 -0.83 4.56
CA LYS A 387 34.11 -0.87 4.42
C LYS A 387 34.61 -2.10 3.67
N ASN A 388 33.85 -3.20 3.70
CA ASN A 388 34.14 -4.42 2.93
C ASN A 388 33.74 -4.33 1.44
N GLY A 389 33.21 -3.19 0.98
CA GLY A 389 32.76 -2.96 -0.40
C GLY A 389 31.30 -3.32 -0.68
N GLN A 390 30.60 -3.95 0.27
CA GLN A 390 29.17 -4.25 0.15
C GLN A 390 28.33 -2.97 0.24
N LYS A 391 27.13 -3.00 -0.37
CA LYS A 391 26.15 -1.92 -0.28
C LYS A 391 24.82 -2.47 0.22
N HIS A 392 24.24 -1.80 1.22
CA HIS A 392 22.91 -2.11 1.70
C HIS A 392 21.95 -0.97 1.36
N ASN A 393 20.74 -1.33 0.94
CA ASN A 393 19.72 -0.37 0.51
C ASN A 393 18.53 -0.38 1.48
N ILE A 394 18.17 0.80 1.97
CA ILE A 394 16.97 1.04 2.78
C ILE A 394 16.02 1.91 1.96
N GLU A 395 14.88 1.34 1.54
CA GLU A 395 13.87 2.07 0.77
C GLU A 395 12.66 2.37 1.66
N LEU A 396 12.44 3.65 1.95
CA LEU A 396 11.38 4.12 2.86
C LEU A 396 10.34 4.89 2.06
N THR A 397 9.08 4.47 2.16
CA THR A 397 7.97 4.99 1.36
C THR A 397 6.90 5.69 2.19
N GLN A 398 6.84 5.43 3.51
CA GLN A 398 5.79 6.04 4.35
C GLN A 398 6.01 7.53 4.66
N SER A 399 7.26 8.00 4.74
CA SER A 399 7.54 9.42 5.00
C SER A 399 8.93 9.84 4.50
N ASN A 400 8.96 10.74 3.51
CA ASN A 400 10.20 11.36 3.05
C ASN A 400 10.90 12.17 4.15
N ALA A 401 10.14 12.79 5.06
CA ALA A 401 10.69 13.57 6.18
C ALA A 401 11.26 12.65 7.26
N GLY A 402 10.58 11.54 7.59
CA GLY A 402 11.12 10.53 8.50
C GLY A 402 12.35 9.81 7.94
N ALA A 403 12.37 9.51 6.64
CA ALA A 403 13.52 8.92 5.98
C ALA A 403 14.77 9.83 6.04
N LYS A 404 14.60 11.15 5.91
CA LYS A 404 15.69 12.11 6.11
C LYS A 404 16.25 12.06 7.54
N LYS A 405 15.38 11.99 8.56
CA LYS A 405 15.80 11.85 9.96
C LYS A 405 16.60 10.57 10.19
N ILE A 406 16.17 9.44 9.63
CA ILE A 406 16.91 8.18 9.70
C ILE A 406 18.26 8.29 9.00
N TYR A 407 18.31 8.87 7.81
CA TYR A 407 19.56 9.14 7.11
C TYR A 407 20.55 9.97 7.94
N GLU A 408 20.08 11.08 8.52
CA GLU A 408 20.92 11.95 9.36
C GLU A 408 21.44 11.21 10.59
N LEU A 409 20.57 10.46 11.30
CA LEU A 409 20.97 9.69 12.48
C LEU A 409 21.98 8.59 12.16
N ILE A 410 21.79 7.85 11.07
CA ILE A 410 22.78 6.84 10.63
C ILE A 410 24.09 7.54 10.23
N SER A 411 24.02 8.70 9.57
CA SER A 411 25.22 9.44 9.15
C SER A 411 26.02 9.96 10.35
N ILE A 412 25.35 10.43 11.40
CA ILE A 412 25.97 10.86 12.65
C ILE A 412 26.58 9.64 13.36
N ALA A 413 25.83 8.55 13.48
CA ALA A 413 26.28 7.35 14.17
C ALA A 413 27.47 6.66 13.47
N ALA A 414 27.55 6.71 12.14
CA ALA A 414 28.65 6.14 11.36
C ALA A 414 29.93 7.01 11.32
N GLN A 415 29.88 8.25 11.82
CA GLN A 415 31.05 9.13 11.93
C GLN A 415 31.81 8.97 13.26
N ASN A 416 31.15 8.38 14.27
CA ASN A 416 31.74 7.98 15.55
C ASN A 416 32.24 6.54 15.48
#